data_AF-A0A6V7X7T0-F1
#
_entry.id   AF-A0A6V7X7T0-F1
#
_cell.length_a   1.000
_cell.length_b   1.000
_cell.length_c   1.000
_cell.angle_alpha   90.00
_cell.angle_beta   90.00
_cell.angle_gamma   90.00
#
_symmetry.space_group_name_H-M   'P 1'
#
loop_
_entity.id
_entity.type
_entity.pdbx_description
1 polymer ?
#
loop_
_entity_poly.entity_id
_entity_poly.type
_entity_poly.pdbx_seq_one_letter_code
_entity_poly.pdbx_strand_id
1 'polypeptide(L)'
;MTWMKYAELENLLGDDARARAIFQIAVQQPMLDMPEVLWKAYIDFEIEQGENERVRILYESLLRRTQHIKVWISWLEWETSNEEFDKARALYKRANQALEGSPAEERLLLLEQWKQFEQQHGTEEEQKFVEKMIPKRVKKRRQIIAVDGTDAGWEEYFDYIFPQDQASKINFKLLEAARAWREKQALAMQLEPHEREDEEMEES
;
A
#
# COMPACT_ATOMS: atom_id res chain seq x y z
N MET A 1 25.69 14.63 4.46
CA MET A 1 26.59 13.83 5.32
C MET A 1 27.03 14.52 6.61
N THR A 2 26.84 15.83 6.76
CA THR A 2 27.31 16.60 7.94
C THR A 2 26.50 16.31 9.20
N TRP A 3 25.18 16.19 9.10
CA TRP A 3 24.31 15.95 10.27
C TRP A 3 24.56 14.60 10.95
N MET A 4 24.73 13.53 10.18
CA MET A 4 25.02 12.19 10.74
C MET A 4 26.35 12.15 11.47
N LYS A 5 27.42 12.69 10.86
CA LYS A 5 28.74 12.76 11.51
C LYS A 5 28.72 13.62 12.77
N TYR A 6 27.90 14.68 12.79
CA TYR A 6 27.78 15.55 13.94
C TYR A 6 27.00 14.88 15.09
N ALA A 7 25.90 14.19 14.77
CA ALA A 7 25.15 13.42 15.76
C ALA A 7 25.96 12.23 16.31
N GLU A 8 26.71 11.52 15.45
CA GLU A 8 27.61 10.43 15.85
C GLU A 8 28.72 10.93 16.80
N LEU A 9 29.30 12.10 16.53
CA LEU A 9 30.28 12.71 17.42
C LEU A 9 29.70 13.02 18.81
N GLU A 10 28.52 13.63 18.87
CA GLU A 10 27.87 13.97 20.15
C GLU A 10 27.43 12.70 20.91
N ASN A 11 27.04 11.63 20.20
CA ASN A 11 26.79 10.30 20.78
C ASN A 11 28.07 9.71 21.40
N LEU A 12 29.22 9.80 20.71
CA LEU A 12 30.52 9.37 21.25
C LEU A 12 30.96 10.19 22.48
N LEU A 13 30.50 11.43 22.60
CA LEU A 13 30.73 12.29 23.76
C LEU A 13 29.75 12.02 24.92
N GLY A 14 28.75 11.15 24.72
CA GLY A 14 27.74 10.77 25.71
C GLY A 14 26.64 11.81 25.90
N ASP A 15 26.46 12.76 24.97
CA ASP A 15 25.35 13.72 25.01
C ASP A 15 24.21 13.28 24.08
N ASP A 16 23.46 12.28 24.54
CA ASP A 16 22.34 11.68 23.79
C ASP A 16 21.20 12.67 23.54
N ALA A 17 21.02 13.62 24.46
CA ALA A 17 20.00 14.66 24.34
C ALA A 17 20.31 15.59 23.17
N ARG A 18 21.58 15.99 23.04
CA ARG A 18 22.04 16.84 21.96
C ARG A 18 22.09 16.11 20.62
N ALA A 19 22.57 14.87 20.59
CA ALA A 19 22.54 14.02 19.39
C ALA A 19 21.11 13.89 18.85
N ARG A 20 20.12 13.66 19.73
CA ARG A 20 18.71 13.58 19.37
C ARG A 20 18.15 14.90 18.83
N ALA A 21 18.47 16.03 19.47
CA ALA A 21 18.06 17.34 18.99
C ALA A 21 18.60 17.62 17.57
N ILE A 22 19.84 17.22 17.30
CA ILE A 22 20.45 17.34 15.98
C ILE A 22 19.67 16.52 14.94
N PHE A 23 19.32 15.27 15.24
CA PHE A 23 18.51 14.44 14.34
C PHE A 23 17.12 15.03 14.08
N GLN A 24 16.45 15.54 15.11
CA GLN A 24 15.13 16.17 14.98
C GLN A 24 15.17 17.40 14.07
N ILE A 25 16.16 18.27 14.26
CA ILE A 25 16.36 19.46 13.41
C ILE A 25 16.64 19.02 11.97
N ALA A 26 17.51 18.02 11.80
CA ALA A 26 17.87 17.52 10.48
C ALA A 26 16.64 17.01 9.72
N VAL A 27 15.79 16.19 10.34
CA VAL A 27 14.57 15.63 9.74
C VAL A 27 13.50 16.68 9.37
N GLN A 28 13.52 17.85 10.03
CA GLN A 28 12.64 18.97 9.71
C GLN A 28 13.11 19.80 8.51
N GLN A 29 14.38 19.69 8.10
CA GLN A 29 14.88 20.47 6.99
C GLN A 29 14.26 20.00 5.66
N PRO A 30 13.69 20.91 4.85
CA PRO A 30 13.05 20.55 3.57
C PRO A 30 14.05 20.22 2.45
N MET A 31 15.32 20.65 2.59
CA MET A 31 16.39 20.39 1.62
C MET A 31 17.37 19.38 2.20
N LEU A 32 17.06 18.09 2.04
CA LEU A 32 17.96 17.00 2.37
C LEU A 32 18.38 16.31 1.09
N ASP A 33 19.69 16.27 0.82
CA ASP A 33 20.25 15.52 -0.31
C ASP A 33 19.87 14.03 -0.25
N MET A 34 19.70 13.46 0.96
CA MET A 34 19.36 12.06 1.19
C MET A 34 18.51 11.90 2.47
N PRO A 35 17.18 12.06 2.38
CA PRO A 35 16.31 11.91 3.53
C PRO A 35 16.30 10.48 4.09
N GLU A 36 16.31 9.46 3.23
CA GLU A 36 16.23 8.05 3.66
C GLU A 36 17.38 7.62 4.57
N VAL A 37 18.60 8.02 4.22
CA VAL A 37 19.81 7.66 4.99
C VAL A 37 19.80 8.32 6.37
N LEU A 38 19.33 9.57 6.46
CA LEU A 38 19.19 10.27 7.73
C LEU A 38 18.15 9.60 8.63
N TRP A 39 16.99 9.23 8.08
CA TRP A 39 15.95 8.55 8.84
C TRP A 39 16.42 7.20 9.35
N LYS A 40 17.12 6.42 8.52
CA LYS A 40 17.73 5.17 8.95
C LYS A 40 18.71 5.38 10.11
N ALA A 41 19.63 6.34 9.97
CA ALA A 41 20.60 6.65 11.03
C ALA A 41 19.91 7.11 12.33
N TYR A 42 18.81 7.86 12.24
CA TYR A 42 18.07 8.29 13.43
C TYR A 42 17.34 7.12 14.10
N ILE A 43 16.75 6.22 13.31
CA ILE A 43 16.12 5.01 13.83
C ILE A 43 17.17 4.12 14.49
N ASP A 44 18.30 3.86 13.83
CA ASP A 44 19.41 3.07 14.38
C ASP A 44 19.91 3.66 15.71
N PHE A 45 20.05 4.99 15.80
CA PHE A 45 20.40 5.68 17.05
C PHE A 45 19.39 5.43 18.17
N GLU A 46 18.08 5.60 17.93
CA GLU A 46 17.09 5.35 19.00
C GLU A 46 17.00 3.86 19.39
N ILE A 47 17.33 2.94 18.47
CA ILE A 47 17.46 1.50 18.76
C ILE A 47 18.64 1.24 19.68
N GLU A 48 19.81 1.83 19.40
CA GLU A 48 21.01 1.70 20.26
C GLU A 48 20.77 2.24 21.68
N GLN A 49 19.95 3.29 21.78
CA GLN A 49 19.55 3.90 23.06
C GLN A 49 18.46 3.10 23.79
N GLY A 50 17.87 2.09 23.15
CA GLY A 50 16.81 1.23 23.73
C GLY A 50 15.44 1.91 23.85
N GLU A 51 15.23 3.04 23.16
CA GLU A 51 14.01 3.85 23.25
C GLU A 51 12.93 3.34 22.27
N ASN A 52 12.42 2.13 22.53
CA ASN A 52 11.51 1.41 21.62
C ASN A 52 10.26 2.21 21.22
N GLU A 53 9.69 2.99 22.15
CA GLU A 53 8.49 3.78 21.85
C GLU A 53 8.78 4.91 20.85
N ARG A 54 9.96 5.52 20.93
CA ARG A 54 10.38 6.55 19.98
C ARG A 54 10.65 5.96 18.62
N VAL A 55 11.25 4.78 18.54
CA VAL A 55 11.47 4.06 17.29
C VAL A 55 10.14 3.85 16.54
N ARG A 56 9.08 3.43 17.24
CA ARG A 56 7.74 3.30 16.66
C ARG A 56 7.21 4.62 16.12
N ILE A 57 7.30 5.71 16.89
CA ILE A 57 6.88 7.06 16.46
C ILE A 57 7.66 7.52 15.21
N LEU A 58 8.95 7.20 15.13
CA LEU A 58 9.78 7.54 13.97
C LEU A 58 9.36 6.75 12.73
N TYR A 59 9.13 5.44 12.85
CA TYR A 59 8.61 4.64 11.75
C TYR A 59 7.25 5.14 11.26
N GLU A 60 6.34 5.51 12.16
CA GLU A 60 5.05 6.12 11.77
C GLU A 60 5.24 7.45 11.05
N SER A 61 6.14 8.30 11.52
CA SER A 61 6.44 9.59 10.92
C SER A 61 7.05 9.43 9.53
N LEU A 62 7.91 8.42 9.35
CA LEU A 62 8.52 8.09 8.07
C LEU A 62 7.47 7.56 7.08
N LEU A 63 6.61 6.63 7.50
CA LEU A 63 5.55 6.07 6.66
C LEU A 63 4.51 7.10 6.21
N ARG A 64 4.27 8.15 7.01
CA ARG A 64 3.43 9.28 6.58
C ARG A 64 4.03 10.06 5.40
N ARG A 65 5.35 10.06 5.25
CA ARG A 65 6.07 10.77 4.18
C ARG A 65 6.33 9.87 2.98
N THR A 66 6.81 8.66 3.22
CA THR A 66 7.26 7.71 2.20
C THR A 66 6.59 6.37 2.45
N GLN A 67 5.44 6.13 1.81
CA GLN A 67 4.68 4.88 1.94
C GLN A 67 5.35 3.72 1.18
N HIS A 68 6.66 3.53 1.36
CA HIS A 68 7.43 2.50 0.68
C HIS A 68 7.43 1.19 1.47
N ILE A 69 7.31 0.07 0.74
CA ILE A 69 7.36 -1.28 1.31
C ILE A 69 8.59 -1.53 2.19
N LYS A 70 9.77 -1.02 1.81
CA LYS A 70 11.02 -1.23 2.56
C LYS A 70 10.94 -0.70 3.99
N VAL A 71 10.20 0.39 4.22
CA VAL A 71 10.01 0.96 5.57
C VAL A 71 9.14 0.05 6.42
N TRP A 72 8.06 -0.51 5.84
CA TRP A 72 7.23 -1.50 6.52
C TRP A 72 8.04 -2.73 6.92
N ILE A 73 8.82 -3.28 5.98
CA ILE A 73 9.67 -4.46 6.22
C ILE A 73 10.65 -4.20 7.35
N SER A 74 11.37 -3.07 7.32
CA SER A 74 12.33 -2.70 8.38
C SER A 74 11.66 -2.61 9.75
N TRP A 75 10.44 -2.04 9.82
CA TRP A 75 9.69 -1.96 11.07
C TRP A 75 9.26 -3.37 11.55
N LEU A 76 8.80 -4.23 10.65
CA LEU A 76 8.39 -5.59 10.98
C LEU A 76 9.55 -6.45 11.47
N GLU A 77 10.71 -6.37 10.81
CA GLU A 77 11.93 -7.05 11.23
C GLU A 77 12.38 -6.56 12.62
N TRP A 78 12.30 -5.26 12.87
CA TRP A 78 12.60 -4.68 14.18
C TRP A 78 11.62 -5.13 15.27
N GLU A 79 10.31 -5.11 15.03
CA GLU A 79 9.32 -5.54 16.04
C GLU A 79 9.45 -7.04 16.33
N THR A 80 9.78 -7.85 15.32
CA THR A 80 10.10 -9.27 15.47
C THR A 80 11.37 -9.49 16.30
N SER A 81 12.40 -8.66 16.10
CA SER A 81 13.64 -8.70 16.89
C SER A 81 13.43 -8.31 18.36
N ASN A 82 12.39 -7.55 18.66
CA ASN A 82 11.97 -7.22 20.04
C ASN A 82 11.07 -8.29 20.68
N GLU A 83 10.84 -9.42 20.00
CA GLU A 83 9.97 -10.53 20.45
C GLU A 83 8.51 -10.12 20.69
N GLU A 84 8.08 -8.99 20.12
CA GLU A 84 6.72 -8.44 20.26
C GLU A 84 5.82 -8.96 19.13
N PHE A 85 5.63 -10.28 19.08
CA PHE A 85 4.98 -10.98 17.96
C PHE A 85 3.54 -10.51 17.71
N ASP A 86 2.77 -10.20 18.76
CA ASP A 86 1.39 -9.72 18.60
C ASP A 86 1.33 -8.35 17.91
N LYS A 87 2.29 -7.47 18.23
CA LYS A 87 2.43 -6.17 17.56
C LYS A 87 2.89 -6.34 16.13
N ALA A 88 3.85 -7.24 15.88
CA ALA A 88 4.30 -7.57 14.53
C ALA A 88 3.13 -8.07 13.66
N ARG A 89 2.28 -8.98 14.18
CA ARG A 89 1.07 -9.46 13.47
C ARG A 89 0.07 -8.35 13.17
N ALA A 90 -0.18 -7.47 14.13
CA ALA A 90 -1.05 -6.31 13.91
C ALA A 90 -0.45 -5.37 12.85
N LEU A 91 0.87 -5.20 12.85
CA LEU A 91 1.60 -4.40 11.89
C LEU A 91 1.56 -5.02 10.48
N TYR A 92 1.71 -6.33 10.33
CA TYR A 92 1.56 -7.03 9.04
C TYR A 92 0.17 -6.81 8.44
N LYS A 93 -0.88 -6.91 9.26
CA LYS A 93 -2.26 -6.62 8.84
C LYS A 93 -2.40 -5.18 8.34
N ARG A 94 -1.88 -4.22 9.10
CA ARG A 94 -1.89 -2.79 8.75
C ARG A 94 -1.12 -2.51 7.47
N ALA A 95 0.07 -3.11 7.31
CA ALA A 95 0.90 -2.97 6.11
C ALA A 95 0.18 -3.54 4.88
N ASN A 96 -0.46 -4.71 4.99
CA ASN A 96 -1.20 -5.30 3.88
C ASN A 96 -2.39 -4.43 3.44
N GLN A 97 -3.08 -3.78 4.37
CA GLN A 97 -4.15 -2.82 4.07
C GLN A 97 -3.60 -1.55 3.41
N ALA A 98 -2.49 -1.01 3.92
CA ALA A 98 -1.86 0.19 3.36
C ALA A 98 -1.36 -0.02 1.91
N LEU A 99 -1.00 -1.26 1.55
CA LEU A 99 -0.48 -1.63 0.24
C LEU A 99 -1.54 -2.14 -0.75
N GLU A 100 -2.84 -2.07 -0.44
CA GLU A 100 -3.91 -2.51 -1.36
C GLU A 100 -3.89 -1.73 -2.70
N GLY A 101 -3.39 -0.49 -2.70
CA GLY A 101 -3.22 0.33 -3.90
C GLY A 101 -1.82 0.29 -4.52
N SER A 102 -0.86 -0.41 -3.89
CA SER A 102 0.52 -0.50 -4.35
C SER A 102 0.71 -1.57 -5.44
N PRO A 103 1.85 -1.56 -6.16
CA PRO A 103 2.16 -2.61 -7.11
C PRO A 103 2.08 -4.02 -6.48
N ALA A 104 1.57 -4.98 -7.23
CA ALA A 104 1.35 -6.35 -6.74
C ALA A 104 2.64 -7.00 -6.20
N GLU A 105 3.80 -6.64 -6.77
CA GLU A 105 5.12 -7.12 -6.35
C GLU A 105 5.46 -6.70 -4.91
N GLU A 106 5.14 -5.46 -4.52
CA GLU A 106 5.40 -4.96 -3.16
C GLU A 106 4.53 -5.69 -2.13
N ARG A 107 3.26 -5.90 -2.47
CA ARG A 107 2.32 -6.62 -1.62
C ARG A 107 2.69 -8.11 -1.54
N LEU A 108 3.17 -8.71 -2.63
CA LEU A 108 3.67 -10.08 -2.64
C LEU A 108 4.86 -10.23 -1.69
N LEU A 109 5.82 -9.31 -1.77
CA LEU A 109 7.01 -9.33 -0.90
C LEU A 109 6.60 -9.29 0.58
N LEU A 110 5.66 -8.42 0.95
CA LEU A 110 5.12 -8.38 2.31
C LEU A 110 4.50 -9.71 2.74
N LEU A 111 3.67 -10.32 1.89
CA LEU A 111 2.98 -11.58 2.20
C LEU A 111 3.95 -12.77 2.30
N GLU A 112 4.99 -12.78 1.48
CA GLU A 112 6.06 -13.79 1.56
C GLU A 112 6.81 -13.67 2.89
N GLN A 113 7.16 -12.46 3.32
CA GLN A 113 7.77 -12.24 4.63
C GLN A 113 6.83 -12.61 5.78
N TRP A 114 5.55 -12.23 5.70
CA TRP A 114 4.57 -12.59 6.72
C TRP A 114 4.43 -14.12 6.83
N LYS A 115 4.44 -14.83 5.71
CA LYS A 115 4.43 -16.30 5.71
C LYS A 115 5.64 -16.86 6.45
N GLN A 116 6.85 -16.34 6.18
CA GLN A 116 8.07 -16.78 6.86
C GLN A 116 8.02 -16.50 8.36
N PHE A 117 7.49 -15.33 8.75
CA PHE A 117 7.27 -14.96 10.14
C PHE A 117 6.35 -15.95 10.86
N GLU A 118 5.16 -16.25 10.30
CA GLU A 118 4.22 -17.20 10.95
C GLU A 118 4.74 -18.64 10.95
N GLN A 119 5.60 -19.01 9.99
CA GLN A 119 6.27 -20.32 10.01
C GLN A 119 7.25 -20.46 11.18
N GLN A 120 7.89 -19.36 11.61
CA GLN A 120 8.87 -19.36 12.69
C GLN A 120 8.24 -19.13 14.07
N HIS A 121 7.24 -18.23 14.14
CA HIS A 121 6.70 -17.72 15.41
C HIS A 121 5.19 -17.94 15.57
N GLY A 122 4.51 -18.39 14.52
CA GLY A 122 3.06 -18.50 14.46
C GLY A 122 2.52 -19.90 14.76
N THR A 123 1.22 -19.94 15.01
CA THR A 123 0.42 -21.16 15.12
C THR A 123 -0.02 -21.67 13.75
N GLU A 124 -0.46 -22.93 13.67
CA GLU A 124 -0.97 -23.51 12.41
C GLU A 124 -2.19 -22.73 11.86
N GLU A 125 -2.99 -22.12 12.74
CA GLU A 125 -4.13 -21.28 12.35
C GLU A 125 -3.68 -19.99 11.66
N GLU A 126 -2.67 -19.32 12.21
CA GLU A 126 -2.11 -18.08 11.66
C GLU A 126 -1.40 -18.33 10.32
N GLN A 127 -0.68 -19.45 10.21
CA GLN A 127 -0.06 -19.87 8.95
C GLN A 127 -1.11 -20.10 7.86
N LYS A 128 -2.20 -20.83 8.16
CA LYS A 128 -3.31 -21.05 7.23
C LYS A 128 -4.01 -19.75 6.87
N PHE A 129 -4.08 -18.79 7.79
CA PHE A 129 -4.64 -17.47 7.52
C PHE A 129 -3.81 -16.72 6.48
N VAL A 130 -2.48 -16.67 6.66
CA VAL A 130 -1.57 -16.02 5.69
C VAL A 130 -1.57 -16.73 4.35
N GLU A 131 -1.57 -18.07 4.33
CA GLU A 131 -1.60 -18.85 3.10
C GLU A 131 -2.83 -18.54 2.22
N LYS A 132 -3.99 -18.30 2.85
CA LYS A 132 -5.21 -17.87 2.14
C LYS A 132 -5.10 -16.48 1.52
N MET A 133 -4.18 -15.63 1.97
CA MET A 133 -4.00 -14.26 1.47
C MET A 133 -3.01 -14.18 0.30
N ILE A 134 -2.17 -15.20 0.10
CA ILE A 134 -1.17 -15.22 -0.98
C ILE A 134 -1.86 -15.16 -2.35
N PRO A 135 -1.45 -14.25 -3.25
CA PRO A 135 -2.07 -14.10 -4.56
C PRO A 135 -1.79 -15.30 -5.46
N LYS A 136 -2.75 -15.61 -6.33
CA LYS A 136 -2.56 -16.60 -7.40
C LYS A 136 -1.90 -15.92 -8.60
N ARG A 137 -0.80 -16.50 -9.08
CA ARG A 137 -0.15 -16.07 -10.32
C ARG A 137 -0.88 -16.63 -11.53
N VAL A 138 -1.39 -15.76 -12.42
CA VAL A 138 -2.14 -16.15 -13.62
C VAL A 138 -1.44 -15.59 -14.86
N LYS A 139 -1.31 -16.41 -15.90
CA LYS A 139 -0.83 -15.96 -17.21
C LYS A 139 -1.96 -15.26 -17.96
N LYS A 140 -1.71 -14.03 -18.43
CA LYS A 140 -2.62 -13.28 -19.28
C LYS A 140 -1.91 -12.87 -20.57
N ARG A 141 -2.71 -12.60 -21.59
CA ARG A 141 -2.27 -12.05 -22.87
C ARG A 141 -2.85 -10.65 -23.02
N ARG A 142 -2.00 -9.65 -23.28
CA ARG A 142 -2.45 -8.31 -23.72
C ARG A 142 -2.04 -8.12 -25.17
N GLN A 143 -2.90 -7.44 -25.93
CA GLN A 143 -2.56 -7.05 -27.29
C GLN A 143 -1.60 -5.87 -27.21
N ILE A 144 -0.47 -5.96 -27.90
CA ILE A 144 0.46 -4.84 -28.07
C ILE A 144 -0.04 -4.04 -29.27
N ILE A 145 -0.25 -2.76 -29.05
CA ILE A 145 -0.57 -1.80 -30.12
C ILE A 145 0.75 -1.07 -30.42
N ALA A 146 1.18 -1.07 -31.68
CA ALA A 146 2.33 -0.27 -32.10
C ALA A 146 2.03 1.22 -31.94
N VAL A 147 3.07 2.06 -31.92
CA VAL A 147 2.95 3.52 -31.85
C VAL A 147 2.06 4.08 -32.98
N ASP A 148 2.00 3.36 -34.11
CA ASP A 148 1.20 3.69 -35.30
C ASP A 148 -0.24 3.15 -35.25
N GLY A 149 -0.68 2.59 -34.12
CA GLY A 149 -2.05 2.04 -33.95
C GLY A 149 -2.29 0.69 -34.63
N THR A 150 -1.26 0.09 -35.24
CA THR A 150 -1.33 -1.23 -35.86
C THR A 150 -1.12 -2.35 -34.83
N ASP A 151 -1.79 -3.48 -35.04
CA ASP A 151 -1.68 -4.65 -34.18
C ASP A 151 -0.27 -5.26 -34.25
N ALA A 152 0.50 -5.12 -33.17
CA ALA A 152 1.89 -5.57 -33.07
C ALA A 152 2.03 -6.98 -32.45
N GLY A 153 0.91 -7.65 -32.18
CA GLY A 153 0.87 -9.02 -31.63
C GLY A 153 0.40 -9.09 -30.18
N TRP A 154 0.66 -10.22 -29.53
CA TRP A 154 0.26 -10.50 -28.15
C TRP A 154 1.50 -10.56 -27.25
N GLU A 155 1.46 -9.90 -26.10
CA GLU A 155 2.43 -10.08 -25.01
C GLU A 155 1.84 -10.96 -23.91
N GLU A 156 2.57 -12.02 -23.55
CA GLU A 156 2.28 -12.77 -22.34
C GLU A 156 2.82 -11.99 -21.12
N TYR A 157 1.95 -11.69 -20.16
CA TYR A 157 2.35 -11.11 -18.87
C TYR A 157 1.72 -11.90 -17.72
N PHE A 158 2.38 -11.89 -16.57
CA PHE A 158 1.84 -12.46 -15.34
C PHE A 158 1.04 -11.42 -14.59
N ASP A 159 -0.17 -11.80 -14.18
CA ASP A 159 -1.02 -11.00 -13.31
C ASP A 159 -1.19 -11.71 -11.97
N TYR A 160 -1.21 -10.95 -10.89
CA TYR A 160 -1.37 -11.47 -9.54
C TYR A 160 -2.77 -11.14 -9.05
N ILE A 161 -3.53 -12.18 -8.75
CA ILE A 161 -4.90 -12.03 -8.27
C ILE A 161 -4.92 -12.30 -6.77
N PHE A 162 -5.06 -11.22 -6.00
CA PHE A 162 -5.28 -11.30 -4.56
C PHE A 162 -6.74 -11.73 -4.29
N PRO A 163 -6.97 -12.74 -3.44
CA PRO A 163 -8.32 -13.20 -3.12
C PRO A 163 -9.25 -12.11 -2.58
N GLN A 164 -8.71 -11.16 -1.80
CA GLN A 164 -9.48 -10.04 -1.25
C GLN A 164 -9.95 -9.06 -2.33
N ASP A 165 -9.12 -8.80 -3.35
CA ASP A 165 -9.44 -7.84 -4.41
C ASP A 165 -10.48 -8.38 -5.40
N GLN A 166 -10.63 -9.71 -5.52
CA GLN A 166 -11.66 -10.32 -6.35
C GLN A 166 -13.07 -9.96 -5.87
N ALA A 167 -13.31 -9.98 -4.55
CA ALA A 167 -14.59 -9.59 -3.98
C ALA A 167 -14.90 -8.10 -4.26
N SER A 168 -13.91 -7.23 -4.11
CA SER A 168 -14.02 -5.79 -4.37
C SER A 168 -14.32 -5.49 -5.85
N LYS A 169 -13.65 -6.19 -6.78
CA LYS A 169 -13.87 -6.03 -8.23
C LYS A 169 -15.27 -6.45 -8.69
N ILE A 170 -15.85 -7.49 -8.10
CA ILE A 170 -17.22 -7.94 -8.43
C ILE A 170 -18.25 -6.87 -8.05
N ASN A 171 -18.10 -6.28 -6.85
CA ASN A 171 -18.99 -5.22 -6.39
C ASN A 171 -18.91 -3.96 -7.25
N PHE A 172 -17.70 -3.57 -7.69
CA PHE A 172 -17.51 -2.42 -8.57
C PHE A 172 -18.18 -2.61 -9.94
N LYS A 173 -18.04 -3.78 -10.56
CA LYS A 173 -18.70 -4.08 -11.85
C LYS A 173 -20.23 -4.10 -11.75
N LEU A 174 -20.78 -4.60 -10.64
CA LEU A 174 -22.21 -4.58 -10.39
C LEU A 174 -22.73 -3.13 -10.26
N LEU A 175 -21.99 -2.26 -9.56
CA LEU A 175 -22.32 -0.86 -9.40
C LEU A 175 -22.22 -0.08 -10.73
N GLU A 176 -21.19 -0.34 -11.52
CA GLU A 176 -21.01 0.24 -12.86
C GLU A 176 -22.12 -0.19 -13.81
N ALA A 177 -22.48 -1.47 -13.81
CA ALA A 177 -23.60 -2.01 -14.59
C ALA A 177 -24.96 -1.41 -14.16
N ALA A 178 -25.18 -1.21 -12.86
CA ALA A 178 -26.38 -0.56 -12.34
C ALA A 178 -26.47 0.92 -12.75
N ARG A 179 -25.35 1.64 -12.77
CA ARG A 179 -25.27 3.03 -13.22
C ARG A 179 -25.54 3.13 -14.73
N ALA A 180 -24.92 2.27 -15.53
CA ALA A 180 -25.17 2.19 -16.97
C ALA A 180 -26.62 1.83 -17.31
N TRP A 181 -27.27 0.98 -16.49
CA TRP A 181 -28.69 0.66 -16.65
C TRP A 181 -29.60 1.86 -16.35
N ARG A 182 -29.33 2.63 -15.27
CA ARG A 182 -30.06 3.88 -14.98
C ARG A 182 -29.88 4.92 -16.09
N GLU A 183 -28.67 5.09 -16.61
CA GLU A 183 -28.42 5.99 -17.74
C GLU A 183 -29.20 5.59 -18.98
N LYS A 184 -29.26 4.28 -19.29
CA LYS A 184 -30.08 3.75 -20.38
C LYS A 184 -31.58 4.00 -20.15
N GLN A 185 -32.08 3.83 -18.93
CA GLN A 185 -33.48 4.13 -18.60
C GLN A 185 -33.79 5.62 -18.73
N ALA A 186 -32.91 6.49 -18.25
CA ALA A 186 -33.08 7.94 -18.35
C ALA A 186 -33.06 8.42 -19.81
N LEU A 187 -32.18 7.84 -20.64
CA LEU A 187 -32.11 8.13 -22.07
C LEU A 187 -33.34 7.61 -22.82
N ALA A 188 -33.83 6.42 -22.49
CA ALA A 188 -35.05 5.86 -23.08
C ALA A 188 -36.30 6.70 -22.72
N MET A 189 -36.40 7.18 -21.48
CA MET A 189 -37.48 8.04 -21.02
C MET A 189 -37.45 9.45 -21.62
N GLN A 190 -36.30 9.92 -22.09
CA GLN A 190 -36.17 11.17 -22.87
C GLN A 190 -36.51 11.00 -24.35
N LEU A 191 -36.57 9.76 -24.85
CA LEU A 191 -36.82 9.43 -26.26
C LEU A 191 -38.23 8.92 -26.54
N GLU A 192 -39.09 8.76 -25.52
CA GLU A 192 -40.51 8.49 -25.76
C GLU A 192 -41.19 9.74 -26.35
N PRO A 193 -41.67 9.70 -27.61
CA PRO A 193 -42.44 10.79 -28.17
C PRO A 193 -43.76 10.91 -27.41
N HIS A 194 -44.17 12.14 -27.13
CA HIS A 194 -45.49 12.47 -26.60
C HIS A 194 -46.58 12.14 -27.66
N GLU A 195 -46.93 10.87 -27.83
CA GLU A 195 -48.14 10.47 -28.55
C GLU A 195 -49.33 10.53 -27.58
N ARG A 196 -50.12 11.61 -27.70
CA ARG A 196 -51.48 11.88 -27.20
C ARG A 196 -51.66 13.41 -27.25
N GLU A 197 -52.66 14.07 -27.82
CA GLU A 197 -54.00 13.73 -28.33
C GLU A 197 -54.31 14.80 -29.40
N ASP A 198 -54.57 14.42 -30.65
CA ASP A 198 -55.25 15.25 -31.67
C ASP A 198 -56.26 14.35 -32.42
N GLU A 199 -57.13 13.67 -31.66
CA GLU A 199 -58.35 13.05 -32.17
C GLU A 199 -59.51 13.55 -31.31
N GLU A 200 -60.01 14.75 -31.61
CA GLU A 200 -61.41 15.16 -31.38
C GLU A 200 -61.56 16.57 -31.94
N MET A 201 -62.09 16.70 -33.16
CA MET A 201 -62.93 17.80 -33.65
C MET A 201 -63.53 17.42 -35.02
N GLU A 202 -64.33 16.35 -35.03
CA GLU A 202 -65.47 16.22 -35.93
C GLU A 202 -66.73 16.46 -35.07
N GLU A 203 -67.31 17.66 -35.16
CA GLU A 203 -68.76 17.98 -35.13
C GLU A 203 -68.98 19.45 -34.75
N SER A 204 -69.20 20.30 -35.76
CA SER A 204 -70.28 21.30 -35.86
C SER A 204 -70.13 22.17 -37.11
#